data_AF-A0A9Q1EX02-F1
#
_entry.id   AF-A0A9Q1EX02-F1
#
_cell.length_a   1.000
_cell.length_b   1.000
_cell.length_c   1.000
_cell.angle_alpha   90.00
_cell.angle_beta   90.00
_cell.angle_gamma   90.00
#
_symmetry.space_group_name_H-M   'P 1'
#
loop_
_entity.id
_entity.type
_entity.pdbx_description
1 polymer ?
#
loop_
_entity_poly.entity_id
_entity_poly.type
_entity_poly.pdbx_seq_one_letter_code
_entity_poly.pdbx_strand_id
1 'polypeptide(L)'
;MYEDVKNEVKQSLFEADRVAITTDGWTSCSTEGYVTITAHLINKEWAMQNLVLQTRVLNESHTGINIGGLLRDAGQEWNITDKSPALVTDNARNMILAGRAAEFSPHIPCFAHTLNLASQKAMRVNSADQLLGRVRKVVSFFHQSPLATNLLREKQRLLALPQHKLKTDVCTRWNSSCEMLERFLEQQAAVEATLMSKDFRKGEEANTLKDCDISNAEDVVQLMTPIKMATTVMCEEQQPTVSVIAPLKAKLLSHLKPNEDDSAIVKEMKNVMVKDLSDRYSDVNDSLYKASALDPRFKELPFTEFEERECTYAKVAVEAV
;
A
#
# COMPACT_ATOMS: atom_id res chain seq x y z
N MET A 1 -27.86 -14.73 -19.05
CA MET A 1 -26.72 -14.84 -18.11
C MET A 1 -26.25 -13.47 -17.63
N TYR A 2 -25.72 -12.58 -18.48
CA TYR A 2 -25.26 -11.25 -18.02
C TYR A 2 -26.40 -10.39 -17.45
N GLU A 3 -27.50 -10.23 -18.19
CA GLU A 3 -28.66 -9.44 -17.72
C GLU A 3 -29.28 -10.01 -16.45
N ASP A 4 -29.31 -11.34 -16.31
CA ASP A 4 -29.83 -12.01 -15.11
C ASP A 4 -28.98 -11.65 -13.89
N VAL A 5 -27.65 -11.81 -13.99
CA VAL A 5 -26.71 -11.43 -12.91
C VAL A 5 -26.76 -9.93 -12.63
N LYS A 6 -26.89 -9.08 -13.67
CA LYS A 6 -27.03 -7.64 -13.50
C LYS A 6 -28.28 -7.28 -12.70
N ASN A 7 -29.39 -7.95 -12.97
CA ASN A 7 -30.63 -7.76 -12.21
C ASN A 7 -30.50 -8.25 -10.77
N GLU A 8 -29.84 -9.37 -10.51
CA GLU A 8 -29.54 -9.86 -9.16
C GLU A 8 -28.68 -8.86 -8.36
N VAL A 9 -27.64 -8.29 -8.99
CA VAL A 9 -26.81 -7.24 -8.36
C VAL A 9 -27.63 -5.99 -8.09
N LYS A 10 -28.46 -5.55 -9.05
CA LYS A 10 -29.36 -4.39 -8.83
C LYS A 10 -30.33 -4.63 -7.67
N GLN A 11 -30.87 -5.83 -7.54
CA GLN A 11 -31.73 -6.18 -6.42
C GLN A 11 -30.96 -6.15 -5.10
N SER A 12 -29.74 -6.69 -5.07
CA SER A 12 -28.88 -6.67 -3.87
C SER A 12 -28.55 -5.24 -3.43
N LEU A 13 -28.22 -4.36 -4.39
CA LEU A 13 -27.98 -2.93 -4.14
C LEU A 13 -29.23 -2.22 -3.62
N PHE A 14 -30.41 -2.53 -4.20
CA PHE A 14 -31.68 -1.93 -3.79
C PHE A 14 -32.02 -2.28 -2.34
N GLU A 15 -31.86 -3.55 -1.97
CA GLU A 15 -32.17 -4.07 -0.63
C GLU A 15 -31.20 -3.61 0.46
N ALA A 16 -29.97 -3.20 0.10
CA ALA A 16 -29.00 -2.71 1.06
C ALA A 16 -29.31 -1.29 1.54
N ASP A 17 -29.23 -1.02 2.84
CA ASP A 17 -29.50 0.32 3.38
C ASP A 17 -28.46 1.36 2.92
N ARG A 18 -27.20 0.93 2.87
CA ARG A 18 -26.04 1.76 2.49
C ARG A 18 -25.15 1.00 1.53
N VAL A 19 -24.47 1.75 0.67
CA VAL A 19 -23.51 1.24 -0.30
C VAL A 19 -22.24 2.07 -0.19
N ALA A 20 -21.08 1.43 -0.28
CA ALA A 20 -19.81 2.09 -0.52
C ALA A 20 -19.28 1.68 -1.90
N ILE A 21 -18.47 2.53 -2.51
CA ILE A 21 -17.87 2.31 -3.82
C ILE A 21 -16.36 2.36 -3.68
N THR A 22 -15.66 1.40 -4.25
CA THR A 22 -14.24 1.51 -4.56
C THR A 22 -14.03 1.62 -6.06
N THR A 23 -12.98 2.33 -6.45
CA THR A 23 -12.57 2.43 -7.85
C THR A 23 -11.10 2.06 -7.98
N ASP A 24 -10.79 1.19 -8.92
CA ASP A 24 -9.42 0.86 -9.27
C ASP A 24 -9.12 1.25 -10.72
N GLY A 25 -8.14 2.14 -10.89
CA GLY A 25 -7.65 2.60 -12.19
C GLY A 25 -6.43 1.80 -12.59
N TRP A 26 -6.50 1.08 -13.72
CA TRP A 26 -5.41 0.21 -14.15
C TRP A 26 -5.17 0.31 -15.66
N THR A 27 -3.97 -0.08 -16.09
CA THR A 27 -3.59 -0.09 -17.51
C THR A 27 -3.37 -1.53 -17.95
N SER A 28 -4.01 -1.92 -19.05
CA SER A 28 -3.88 -3.26 -19.62
C SER A 28 -2.50 -3.49 -20.25
N CYS A 29 -2.19 -4.75 -20.56
CA CYS A 29 -0.99 -5.09 -21.33
C CYS A 29 -1.00 -4.49 -22.76
N SER A 30 -2.18 -4.15 -23.27
CA SER A 30 -2.37 -3.44 -24.54
C SER A 30 -2.24 -1.92 -24.39
N THR A 31 -1.77 -1.42 -23.24
CA THR A 31 -1.57 0.00 -22.91
C THR A 31 -2.84 0.85 -22.85
N GLU A 32 -4.00 0.20 -22.74
CA GLU A 32 -5.29 0.88 -22.59
C GLU A 32 -5.62 1.07 -21.10
N GLY A 33 -6.12 2.26 -20.75
CA GLY A 33 -6.55 2.57 -19.38
C GLY A 33 -7.98 2.12 -19.12
N TYR A 34 -8.21 1.53 -17.95
CA TYR A 34 -9.52 1.08 -17.48
C TYR A 34 -9.78 1.61 -16.07
N VAL A 35 -11.06 1.77 -15.74
CA VAL A 35 -11.53 1.95 -14.38
C VAL A 35 -12.55 0.87 -14.04
N THR A 36 -12.32 0.17 -12.95
CA THR A 36 -13.25 -0.80 -12.39
C THR A 36 -13.95 -0.19 -11.19
N ILE A 37 -15.28 -0.30 -11.15
CA ILE A 37 -16.13 0.21 -10.08
C ILE A 37 -16.73 -0.99 -9.35
N THR A 38 -16.49 -1.06 -8.05
CA THR A 38 -16.98 -2.14 -7.18
C THR A 38 -17.85 -1.53 -6.08
N ALA A 39 -19.05 -2.09 -5.89
CA ALA A 39 -19.91 -1.77 -4.77
C ALA A 39 -19.64 -2.71 -3.60
N HIS A 40 -19.71 -2.15 -2.40
CA HIS A 40 -19.56 -2.85 -1.13
C HIS A 40 -20.81 -2.59 -0.30
N LEU A 41 -21.41 -3.67 0.20
CA LEU A 41 -22.60 -3.59 1.05
C LEU A 41 -22.59 -4.69 2.11
N ILE A 42 -23.44 -4.52 3.11
CA ILE A 42 -23.75 -5.56 4.09
C ILE A 42 -25.18 -6.01 3.80
N ASN A 43 -25.37 -7.31 3.57
CA ASN A 43 -26.69 -7.86 3.29
C ASN A 43 -27.48 -8.11 4.60
N LYS A 44 -28.71 -8.61 4.48
CA LYS A 44 -29.60 -8.88 5.62
C LYS A 44 -29.05 -9.95 6.57
N GLU A 45 -28.22 -10.85 6.06
CA GLU A 45 -27.52 -11.88 6.83
C GLU A 45 -26.26 -11.35 7.55
N TRP A 46 -26.02 -10.03 7.53
CA TRP A 46 -24.84 -9.38 8.10
C TRP A 46 -23.52 -9.84 7.45
N ALA A 47 -23.57 -10.28 6.19
CA ALA A 47 -22.41 -10.64 5.40
C ALA A 47 -22.01 -9.49 4.46
N MET A 48 -20.70 -9.21 4.40
CA MET A 48 -20.14 -8.28 3.44
C MET A 48 -20.21 -8.88 2.02
N GLN A 49 -20.67 -8.07 1.07
CA GLN A 49 -20.67 -8.40 -0.35
C GLN A 49 -19.87 -7.39 -1.15
N ASN A 50 -19.03 -7.90 -2.04
CA ASN A 50 -18.22 -7.12 -2.98
C ASN A 50 -18.72 -7.42 -4.40
N LEU A 51 -19.37 -6.44 -5.03
CA LEU A 51 -20.05 -6.61 -6.31
C LEU A 51 -19.39 -5.70 -7.35
N VAL A 52 -18.66 -6.30 -8.30
CA VAL A 52 -18.11 -5.56 -9.43
C VAL A 52 -19.27 -5.09 -10.30
N LEU A 53 -19.48 -3.77 -10.34
CA LEU A 53 -20.57 -3.18 -11.11
C LEU A 53 -20.20 -3.12 -12.58
N GLN A 54 -19.05 -2.51 -12.89
CA GLN A 54 -18.61 -2.36 -14.27
C GLN A 54 -17.13 -2.03 -14.36
N THR A 55 -16.55 -2.41 -15.49
CA THR A 55 -15.23 -1.97 -15.93
C THR A 55 -15.40 -1.18 -17.21
N ARG A 56 -14.92 0.07 -17.22
CA ARG A 56 -15.04 0.98 -18.36
C ARG A 56 -13.67 1.38 -18.87
N VAL A 57 -13.55 1.47 -20.20
CA VAL A 57 -12.35 2.01 -20.83
C VAL A 57 -12.31 3.51 -20.61
N LEU A 58 -11.14 4.03 -20.24
CA LEU A 58 -10.87 5.46 -20.13
C LEU A 58 -10.38 5.97 -21.50
N ASN A 59 -11.30 6.08 -22.46
CA ASN A 59 -11.00 6.48 -23.85
C ASN A 59 -10.69 7.98 -24.03
N GLU A 60 -11.13 8.81 -23.09
CA GLU A 60 -10.96 10.26 -23.14
C GLU A 60 -9.72 10.72 -22.38
N SER A 61 -9.31 11.97 -22.58
CA SER A 61 -8.30 12.61 -21.71
C SER A 61 -8.66 12.32 -20.25
N HIS A 62 -7.78 11.61 -19.52
CA HIS A 62 -7.97 11.11 -18.15
C HIS A 62 -8.11 12.23 -17.10
N THR A 63 -8.88 13.27 -17.37
CA THR A 63 -9.13 14.37 -16.46
C THR A 63 -10.04 13.87 -15.33
N GLY A 64 -9.87 14.43 -14.14
CA GLY A 64 -10.72 14.06 -13.02
C GLY A 64 -12.21 14.33 -13.27
N ILE A 65 -12.54 15.33 -14.11
CA ILE A 65 -13.93 15.66 -14.44
C ILE A 65 -14.62 14.52 -15.19
N ASN A 66 -13.94 13.94 -16.19
CA ASN A 66 -14.53 12.87 -17.00
C ASN A 66 -14.72 11.60 -16.16
N ILE A 67 -13.75 11.28 -15.29
CA ILE A 67 -13.87 10.14 -14.37
C ILE A 67 -14.98 10.39 -13.34
N GLY A 68 -15.13 11.61 -12.82
CA GLY A 68 -16.23 11.96 -11.93
C GLY A 68 -17.59 11.83 -12.59
N GLY A 69 -17.72 12.26 -13.85
CA GLY A 69 -18.91 12.03 -14.67
C GLY A 69 -19.23 10.54 -14.84
N LEU A 70 -18.22 9.73 -15.15
CA LEU A 70 -18.34 8.28 -15.26
C LEU A 70 -18.83 7.63 -13.96
N LEU A 71 -18.33 8.07 -12.81
CA LEU A 71 -18.79 7.59 -11.49
C LEU A 71 -20.24 7.98 -11.20
N ARG A 72 -20.65 9.19 -11.58
CA ARG A 72 -22.04 9.64 -11.44
C ARG A 72 -22.99 8.86 -12.35
N ASP A 73 -22.59 8.62 -13.60
CA ASP A 73 -23.34 7.80 -14.55
C ASP A 73 -23.48 6.37 -14.03
N ALA A 74 -22.43 5.83 -13.40
CA ALA A 74 -22.48 4.54 -12.72
C ALA A 74 -23.51 4.57 -11.57
N GLY A 75 -23.48 5.60 -10.73
CA GLY A 75 -24.45 5.76 -9.65
C GLY A 75 -25.90 5.75 -10.14
N GLN A 76 -26.15 6.43 -11.27
CA GLN A 76 -27.47 6.45 -11.91
C GLN A 76 -27.85 5.10 -12.52
N GLU A 77 -26.95 4.46 -13.27
CA GLU A 77 -27.22 3.18 -13.94
C GLU A 77 -27.57 2.05 -12.94
N TRP A 78 -26.92 2.09 -11.78
CA TRP A 78 -27.06 1.10 -10.71
C TRP A 78 -28.05 1.51 -9.63
N ASN A 79 -28.71 2.67 -9.76
CA ASN A 79 -29.71 3.20 -8.82
C ASN A 79 -29.19 3.28 -7.37
N ILE A 80 -28.02 3.89 -7.18
CA ILE A 80 -27.39 4.07 -5.86
C ILE A 80 -27.12 5.54 -5.50
N THR A 81 -27.50 6.48 -6.37
CA THR A 81 -27.29 7.92 -6.16
C THR A 81 -28.00 8.44 -4.90
N ASP A 82 -29.20 7.94 -4.62
CA ASP A 82 -30.01 8.28 -3.44
C ASP A 82 -29.41 7.77 -2.13
N LYS A 83 -28.52 6.77 -2.18
CA LYS A 83 -27.85 6.21 -1.01
C LYS A 83 -26.63 7.01 -0.55
N SER A 84 -26.20 8.00 -1.33
CA SER A 84 -24.99 8.83 -1.12
C SER A 84 -23.78 7.96 -0.73
N PRO A 85 -23.24 7.18 -1.69
CA PRO A 85 -22.26 6.16 -1.36
C PRO A 85 -20.95 6.80 -0.87
N ALA A 86 -20.34 6.18 0.13
CA ALA A 86 -18.95 6.47 0.47
C ALA A 86 -18.07 6.04 -0.71
N LEU A 87 -17.08 6.84 -1.09
CA LEU A 87 -16.22 6.58 -2.23
C LEU A 87 -14.77 6.40 -1.80
N VAL A 88 -14.12 5.36 -2.30
CA VAL A 88 -12.69 5.12 -2.13
C VAL A 88 -12.01 5.07 -3.49
N THR A 89 -10.98 5.90 -3.68
CA THR A 89 -10.19 5.94 -4.92
C THR A 89 -8.70 5.90 -4.58
N ASP A 90 -7.84 5.62 -5.56
CA ASP A 90 -6.41 5.90 -5.39
C ASP A 90 -6.13 7.41 -5.21
N ASN A 91 -4.88 7.75 -4.90
CA ASN A 91 -4.47 9.13 -4.62
C ASN A 91 -3.93 9.86 -5.86
N ALA A 92 -4.13 9.33 -7.07
CA ALA A 92 -3.78 10.05 -8.28
C ALA A 92 -4.58 11.36 -8.33
N ARG A 93 -3.92 12.44 -8.77
CA ARG A 93 -4.53 13.78 -8.80
C ARG A 93 -5.90 13.80 -9.49
N ASN A 94 -6.02 13.04 -10.58
CA ASN A 94 -7.26 12.97 -11.34
C ASN A 94 -8.35 12.19 -10.58
N MET A 95 -7.99 11.14 -9.83
CA MET A 95 -8.95 10.40 -8.99
C MET A 95 -9.44 11.23 -7.79
N ILE A 96 -8.56 12.04 -7.19
CA ILE A 96 -8.95 13.00 -6.15
C ILE A 96 -9.96 14.02 -6.69
N LEU A 97 -9.71 14.57 -7.88
CA LEU A 97 -10.65 15.47 -8.55
C LEU A 97 -11.95 14.76 -8.95
N ALA A 98 -11.86 13.50 -9.38
CA ALA A 98 -13.00 12.68 -9.77
C ALA A 98 -13.94 12.42 -8.60
N GLY A 99 -13.42 12.07 -7.43
CA GLY A 99 -14.26 11.84 -6.27
C GLY A 99 -15.01 13.10 -5.83
N ARG A 100 -14.39 14.28 -5.94
CA ARG A 100 -15.08 15.56 -5.74
C ARG A 100 -16.17 15.82 -6.78
N ALA A 101 -15.92 15.47 -8.04
CA ALA A 101 -16.87 15.68 -9.15
C ALA A 101 -17.99 14.64 -9.22
N ALA A 102 -17.81 13.47 -8.58
CA ALA A 102 -18.81 12.41 -8.49
C ALA A 102 -19.92 12.72 -7.48
N GLU A 103 -19.72 13.69 -6.58
CA GLU A 103 -20.66 14.08 -5.52
C GLU A 103 -21.00 12.95 -4.53
N PHE A 104 -20.10 11.96 -4.43
CA PHE A 104 -20.16 10.88 -3.46
C PHE A 104 -19.43 11.28 -2.18
N SER A 105 -19.97 10.90 -1.02
CA SER A 105 -19.47 11.36 0.28
C SER A 105 -19.66 10.29 1.37
N PRO A 106 -18.66 10.11 2.26
CA PRO A 106 -17.34 10.73 2.22
C PRO A 106 -16.47 10.15 1.10
N HIS A 107 -15.58 10.97 0.53
CA HIS A 107 -14.52 10.50 -0.36
C HIS A 107 -13.24 10.25 0.44
N ILE A 108 -12.88 8.97 0.61
CA ILE A 108 -11.73 8.53 1.39
C ILE A 108 -10.62 8.07 0.42
N PRO A 109 -9.45 8.74 0.39
CA PRO A 109 -8.33 8.28 -0.43
C PRO A 109 -7.78 6.93 0.04
N CYS A 110 -7.36 6.06 -0.87
CA CYS A 110 -6.91 4.70 -0.55
C CYS A 110 -5.68 4.71 0.36
N PHE A 111 -5.80 4.11 1.55
CA PHE A 111 -4.72 4.10 2.54
C PHE A 111 -3.53 3.23 2.13
N ALA A 112 -3.77 2.08 1.49
CA ALA A 112 -2.68 1.27 0.93
C ALA A 112 -1.89 2.06 -0.12
N HIS A 113 -2.57 2.84 -0.96
CA HIS A 113 -1.90 3.73 -1.92
C HIS A 113 -1.15 4.87 -1.23
N THR A 114 -1.70 5.45 -0.15
CA THR A 114 -1.01 6.44 0.69
C THR A 114 0.30 5.87 1.26
N LEU A 115 0.26 4.68 1.85
CA LEU A 115 1.46 4.02 2.39
C LEU A 115 2.48 3.72 1.29
N ASN A 116 2.02 3.28 0.12
CA ASN A 116 2.87 3.05 -1.04
C ASN A 116 3.58 4.34 -1.49
N LEU A 117 2.89 5.48 -1.56
CA LEU A 117 3.49 6.76 -1.93
C LEU A 117 4.57 7.21 -0.92
N ALA A 118 4.28 7.13 0.37
CA ALA A 118 5.23 7.47 1.43
C ALA A 118 6.46 6.56 1.38
N SER A 119 6.25 5.25 1.20
CA SER A 119 7.32 4.24 1.09
C SER A 119 8.20 4.46 -0.14
N GLN A 120 7.60 4.75 -1.29
CA GLN A 120 8.36 5.04 -2.51
C GLN A 120 9.22 6.31 -2.35
N LYS A 121 8.70 7.35 -1.69
CA LYS A 121 9.49 8.55 -1.39
C LYS A 121 10.65 8.25 -0.45
N ALA A 122 10.43 7.43 0.57
CA ALA A 122 11.46 7.00 1.50
C ALA A 122 12.56 6.19 0.80
N MET A 123 12.20 5.23 -0.05
CA MET A 123 13.17 4.39 -0.77
C MET A 123 13.97 5.17 -1.85
N ARG A 124 13.56 6.39 -2.18
CA ARG A 124 14.22 7.29 -3.14
C ARG A 124 15.07 8.38 -2.48
N VAL A 125 15.16 8.42 -1.15
CA VAL A 125 16.13 9.31 -0.50
C VAL A 125 17.54 8.91 -0.91
N ASN A 126 18.46 9.87 -0.98
CA ASN A 126 19.76 9.67 -1.62
C ASN A 126 20.55 8.52 -0.98
N SER A 127 20.52 8.42 0.36
CA SER A 127 21.21 7.36 1.09
C SER A 127 20.64 5.96 0.77
N ALA A 128 19.32 5.83 0.74
CA ALA A 128 18.64 4.58 0.41
C ALA A 128 18.82 4.18 -1.06
N ASP A 129 18.67 5.10 -2.00
CA ASP A 129 18.83 4.80 -3.42
C ASP A 129 20.26 4.35 -3.76
N GLN A 130 21.27 4.98 -3.12
CA GLN A 130 22.66 4.56 -3.26
C GLN A 130 22.91 3.16 -2.70
N LEU A 131 22.36 2.84 -1.52
CA LEU A 131 22.45 1.50 -0.93
C LEU A 131 21.81 0.45 -1.86
N LEU A 132 20.58 0.70 -2.30
CA LEU A 132 19.86 -0.17 -3.24
C LEU A 132 20.65 -0.34 -4.54
N GLY A 133 21.25 0.73 -5.06
CA GLY A 133 22.12 0.68 -6.23
C GLY A 133 23.32 -0.24 -6.05
N ARG A 134 23.99 -0.22 -4.89
CA ARG A 134 25.10 -1.15 -4.58
C ARG A 134 24.62 -2.61 -4.49
N VAL A 135 23.51 -2.87 -3.80
CA VAL A 135 22.94 -4.22 -3.69
C VAL A 135 22.52 -4.74 -5.07
N ARG A 136 21.89 -3.92 -5.92
CA ARG A 136 21.52 -4.30 -7.31
C ARG A 136 22.73 -4.72 -8.13
N LYS A 137 23.88 -4.07 -7.97
CA LYS A 137 25.13 -4.45 -8.67
C LYS A 137 25.56 -5.86 -8.29
N VAL A 138 25.52 -6.18 -7.00
CA VAL A 138 25.83 -7.53 -6.50
C VAL A 138 24.84 -8.55 -7.06
N VAL A 139 23.53 -8.30 -6.95
CA VAL A 139 22.49 -9.19 -7.49
C VAL A 139 22.69 -9.43 -8.99
N SER A 140 22.93 -8.37 -9.75
CA SER A 140 23.13 -8.42 -11.21
C SER A 140 24.35 -9.27 -11.57
N PHE A 141 25.45 -9.15 -10.82
CA PHE A 141 26.64 -9.97 -11.02
C PHE A 141 26.33 -11.46 -10.89
N PHE A 142 25.58 -11.88 -9.85
CA PHE A 142 25.19 -13.29 -9.69
C PHE A 142 24.28 -13.77 -10.81
N HIS A 143 23.36 -12.94 -11.29
CA HIS A 143 22.47 -13.32 -12.40
C HIS A 143 23.21 -13.43 -13.75
N GLN A 144 24.27 -12.65 -13.96
CA GLN A 144 25.03 -12.63 -15.20
C GLN A 144 26.15 -13.68 -15.25
N SER A 145 26.59 -14.20 -14.10
CA SER A 145 27.71 -15.15 -14.02
C SER A 145 27.22 -16.55 -13.61
N PRO A 146 27.21 -17.53 -14.54
CA PRO A 146 26.89 -18.92 -14.21
C PRO A 146 27.86 -19.51 -13.17
N LEU A 147 29.14 -19.11 -13.22
CA LEU A 147 30.14 -19.51 -12.24
C LEU A 147 29.77 -18.99 -10.84
N ALA A 148 29.42 -17.70 -10.72
CA ALA A 148 29.00 -17.11 -9.44
C ALA A 148 27.74 -17.75 -8.90
N THR A 149 26.75 -18.03 -9.77
CA THR A 149 25.53 -18.74 -9.36
C THR A 149 25.82 -20.15 -8.83
N ASN A 150 26.73 -20.89 -9.47
CA ASN A 150 27.08 -22.24 -9.04
C ASN A 150 27.85 -22.22 -7.71
N LEU A 151 28.81 -21.30 -7.57
CA LEU A 151 29.54 -21.12 -6.32
C LEU A 151 28.62 -20.65 -5.19
N LEU A 152 27.68 -19.74 -5.46
CA LEU A 152 26.67 -19.33 -4.48
C LEU A 152 25.89 -20.53 -3.96
N ARG A 153 25.43 -21.42 -4.84
CA ARG A 153 24.73 -22.66 -4.44
C ARG A 153 25.61 -23.59 -3.61
N GLU A 154 26.89 -23.70 -3.94
CA GLU A 154 27.83 -24.48 -3.15
C GLU A 154 28.00 -23.88 -1.75
N LYS A 155 28.23 -22.56 -1.65
CA LYS A 155 28.35 -21.86 -0.37
C LYS A 155 27.07 -21.92 0.45
N GLN A 156 25.90 -21.80 -0.17
CA GLN A 156 24.61 -22.01 0.47
C GLN A 156 24.52 -23.39 1.12
N ARG A 157 24.92 -24.47 0.42
CA ARG A 157 24.93 -25.82 0.98
C ARG A 157 25.91 -25.97 2.14
N LEU A 158 27.13 -25.44 1.98
CA LEU A 158 28.18 -25.51 3.01
C LEU A 158 27.78 -24.77 4.29
N LEU A 159 27.06 -23.64 4.15
CA LEU A 159 26.57 -22.83 5.26
C LEU A 159 25.18 -23.25 5.76
N ALA A 160 24.61 -24.34 5.22
CA ALA A 160 23.26 -24.81 5.51
C ALA A 160 22.15 -23.74 5.32
N LEU A 161 22.34 -22.81 4.38
CA LEU A 161 21.35 -21.80 4.01
C LEU A 161 20.36 -22.34 2.97
N PRO A 162 19.12 -21.79 2.92
CA PRO A 162 18.20 -22.06 1.84
C PRO A 162 18.84 -21.76 0.47
N GLN A 163 18.67 -22.65 -0.50
CA GLN A 163 19.26 -22.52 -1.85
C GLN A 163 18.43 -21.58 -2.75
N HIS A 164 18.15 -20.37 -2.25
CA HIS A 164 17.38 -19.38 -2.97
C HIS A 164 18.25 -18.58 -3.95
N LYS A 165 17.66 -18.21 -5.09
CA LYS A 165 18.26 -17.20 -5.96
C LYS A 165 18.07 -15.81 -5.35
N LEU A 166 19.04 -14.92 -5.57
CA LEU A 166 18.88 -13.50 -5.28
C LEU A 166 17.76 -12.91 -6.12
N LYS A 167 17.03 -11.94 -5.57
CA LYS A 167 15.92 -11.24 -6.23
C LYS A 167 16.40 -9.91 -6.78
N THR A 168 15.98 -9.56 -7.99
CA THR A 168 16.14 -8.21 -8.56
C THR A 168 14.90 -7.40 -8.26
N ASP A 169 15.07 -6.16 -7.80
CA ASP A 169 13.94 -5.27 -7.56
C ASP A 169 13.41 -4.66 -8.86
N VAL A 170 12.14 -4.27 -8.81
CA VAL A 170 11.51 -3.35 -9.76
C VAL A 170 11.56 -1.98 -9.10
N CYS A 171 12.45 -1.10 -9.53
CA CYS A 171 12.72 0.19 -8.88
C CYS A 171 11.47 1.10 -8.72
N THR A 172 10.41 0.84 -9.48
CA THR A 172 9.12 1.54 -9.38
C THR A 172 8.16 0.95 -8.34
N ARG A 173 8.49 -0.20 -7.72
CA ARG A 173 7.68 -0.92 -6.73
C ARG A 173 8.48 -1.15 -5.44
N TRP A 174 8.27 -0.32 -4.43
CA TRP A 174 9.04 -0.34 -3.17
C TRP A 174 9.06 -1.72 -2.47
N ASN A 175 7.97 -2.49 -2.53
CA ASN A 175 7.90 -3.85 -1.98
C ASN A 175 8.99 -4.76 -2.54
N SER A 176 9.25 -4.68 -3.85
CA SER A 176 10.27 -5.49 -4.49
C SER A 176 11.70 -5.11 -4.06
N SER A 177 11.94 -3.83 -3.77
CA SER A 177 13.22 -3.37 -3.21
C SER A 177 13.43 -3.89 -1.79
N CYS A 178 12.38 -3.90 -0.95
CA CYS A 178 12.46 -4.52 0.38
C CYS A 178 12.70 -6.03 0.29
N GLU A 179 11.99 -6.74 -0.60
CA GLU A 179 12.19 -8.18 -0.82
C GLU A 179 13.58 -8.53 -1.36
N MET A 180 14.18 -7.65 -2.17
CA MET A 180 15.57 -7.79 -2.61
C MET A 180 16.53 -7.68 -1.43
N LEU A 181 16.35 -6.69 -0.54
CA LEU A 181 17.18 -6.55 0.65
C LEU A 181 17.00 -7.73 1.61
N GLU A 182 15.75 -8.15 1.90
CA GLU A 182 15.45 -9.34 2.70
C GLU A 182 16.15 -10.59 2.16
N ARG A 183 16.05 -10.84 0.85
CA ARG A 183 16.71 -11.99 0.21
C ARG A 183 18.23 -11.86 0.22
N PHE A 184 18.76 -10.66 0.03
CA PHE A 184 20.19 -10.40 0.08
C PHE A 184 20.74 -10.69 1.48
N LEU A 185 20.10 -10.18 2.53
CA LEU A 185 20.49 -10.41 3.92
C LEU A 185 20.40 -11.89 4.31
N GLU A 186 19.34 -12.61 3.91
CA GLU A 186 19.22 -14.07 4.13
C GLU A 186 20.42 -14.84 3.52
N GLN A 187 20.97 -14.33 2.42
CA GLN A 187 22.03 -14.98 1.65
C GLN A 187 23.40 -14.35 1.87
N GLN A 188 23.52 -13.38 2.77
CA GLN A 188 24.69 -12.53 2.94
C GLN A 188 25.98 -13.35 3.11
N ALA A 189 25.99 -14.30 4.06
CA ALA A 189 27.17 -15.11 4.34
C ALA A 189 27.62 -15.93 3.14
N ALA A 190 26.69 -16.47 2.34
CA ALA A 190 27.03 -17.20 1.12
C ALA A 190 27.48 -16.27 -0.02
N VAL A 191 26.89 -15.08 -0.11
CA VAL A 191 27.29 -14.04 -1.07
C VAL A 191 28.73 -13.59 -0.78
N GLU A 192 29.04 -13.22 0.46
CA GLU A 192 30.38 -12.81 0.90
C GLU A 192 31.40 -13.93 0.67
N ALA A 193 31.11 -15.16 1.12
CA ALA A 193 31.99 -16.30 0.90
C ALA A 193 32.24 -16.59 -0.59
N THR A 194 31.26 -16.30 -1.45
CA THR A 194 31.42 -16.45 -2.90
C THR A 194 32.29 -15.35 -3.48
N LEU A 195 32.04 -14.08 -3.11
CA LEU A 195 32.83 -12.92 -3.57
C LEU A 195 34.29 -12.98 -3.10
N MET A 196 34.56 -13.63 -1.97
CA MET A 196 35.91 -13.84 -1.43
C MET A 196 36.61 -15.11 -1.96
N SER A 197 35.97 -15.92 -2.81
CA SER A 197 36.57 -17.14 -3.33
C SER A 197 37.74 -16.84 -4.27
N LYS A 198 38.83 -17.62 -4.14
CA LYS A 198 40.02 -17.52 -5.01
C LYS A 198 39.73 -17.85 -6.47
N ASP A 199 38.62 -18.52 -6.76
CA ASP A 199 38.15 -18.81 -8.11
C ASP A 199 37.74 -17.52 -8.86
N PHE A 200 37.47 -16.43 -8.13
CA PHE A 200 37.30 -15.09 -8.68
C PHE A 200 38.63 -14.32 -8.72
N ARG A 201 39.39 -14.51 -9.81
CA ARG A 201 40.56 -13.67 -10.13
C ARG A 201 40.31 -12.59 -11.18
N LYS A 202 39.05 -12.40 -11.63
CA LYS A 202 38.63 -11.30 -12.50
C LYS A 202 37.33 -10.69 -11.97
N GLY A 203 37.43 -9.49 -11.42
CA GLY A 203 36.28 -8.68 -11.02
C GLY A 203 36.46 -7.98 -9.68
N GLU A 204 37.48 -7.13 -9.54
CA GLU A 204 37.62 -6.21 -8.39
C GLU A 204 36.44 -5.24 -8.21
N GLU A 205 35.44 -5.28 -9.09
CA GLU A 205 34.33 -4.30 -9.13
C GLU A 205 32.99 -4.83 -8.60
N ALA A 206 32.85 -6.12 -8.28
CA ALA A 206 31.57 -6.66 -7.79
C ALA A 206 31.38 -6.45 -6.27
N ASN A 207 32.46 -6.53 -5.48
CA ASN A 207 32.38 -6.36 -4.03
C ASN A 207 32.51 -4.88 -3.63
N THR A 208 31.42 -4.13 -3.84
CA THR A 208 31.34 -2.70 -3.48
C THR A 208 30.68 -2.45 -2.12
N LEU A 209 30.23 -3.50 -1.44
CA LEU A 209 29.52 -3.39 -0.18
C LEU A 209 30.51 -3.32 0.99
N LYS A 210 30.27 -2.37 1.87
CA LYS A 210 30.97 -2.22 3.16
C LYS A 210 30.12 -2.81 4.28
N ASP A 211 30.72 -3.08 5.44
CA ASP A 211 29.97 -3.54 6.62
C ASP A 211 28.82 -2.58 6.98
N CYS A 212 29.04 -1.27 6.84
CA CYS A 212 28.00 -0.27 7.04
C CYS A 212 26.84 -0.39 6.05
N ASP A 213 27.06 -0.91 4.84
CA ASP A 213 25.97 -1.14 3.87
C ASP A 213 25.09 -2.30 4.31
N ILE A 214 25.66 -3.33 4.93
CA ILE A 214 24.90 -4.45 5.49
C ILE A 214 24.04 -3.95 6.65
N SER A 215 24.62 -3.25 7.62
CA SER A 215 23.86 -2.71 8.76
C SER A 215 22.78 -1.73 8.30
N ASN A 216 23.06 -0.88 7.32
CA ASN A 216 22.05 0.01 6.74
C ASN A 216 20.93 -0.78 6.03
N ALA A 217 21.23 -1.92 5.39
CA ALA A 217 20.21 -2.76 4.77
C ALA A 217 19.31 -3.44 5.82
N GLU A 218 19.89 -3.92 6.93
CA GLU A 218 19.14 -4.46 8.07
C GLU A 218 18.19 -3.41 8.65
N ASP A 219 18.72 -2.21 8.93
CA ASP A 219 17.98 -1.06 9.43
C ASP A 219 16.81 -0.67 8.51
N VAL A 220 17.04 -0.62 7.20
CA VAL A 220 16.00 -0.32 6.21
C VAL A 220 14.93 -1.41 6.19
N VAL A 221 15.30 -2.68 6.21
CA VAL A 221 14.33 -3.79 6.25
C VAL A 221 13.52 -3.74 7.54
N GLN A 222 14.15 -3.45 8.68
CA GLN A 222 13.47 -3.30 9.96
C GLN A 222 12.46 -2.15 9.94
N LEU A 223 12.84 -0.98 9.40
CA LEU A 223 11.94 0.17 9.24
C LEU A 223 10.74 -0.15 8.33
N MET A 224 10.98 -0.83 7.22
CA MET A 224 9.97 -1.08 6.19
C MET A 224 9.02 -2.24 6.54
N THR A 225 9.42 -3.14 7.45
CA THR A 225 8.62 -4.32 7.83
C THR A 225 7.24 -3.95 8.39
N PRO A 226 7.09 -3.04 9.38
CA PRO A 226 5.77 -2.61 9.86
C PRO A 226 4.90 -1.98 8.78
N ILE A 227 5.51 -1.30 7.81
CA ILE A 227 4.80 -0.63 6.70
C ILE A 227 4.29 -1.65 5.68
N LYS A 228 5.08 -2.70 5.41
CA LYS A 228 4.69 -3.86 4.60
C LYS A 228 3.51 -4.59 5.22
N MET A 229 3.59 -4.88 6.52
CA MET A 229 2.47 -5.48 7.27
C MET A 229 1.22 -4.61 7.24
N ALA A 230 1.35 -3.30 7.47
CA ALA A 230 0.25 -2.35 7.41
C ALA A 230 -0.41 -2.34 6.02
N THR A 231 0.39 -2.38 4.95
CA THR A 231 -0.11 -2.41 3.57
C THR A 231 -0.87 -3.72 3.31
N THR A 232 -0.36 -4.86 3.76
CA THR A 232 -1.04 -6.16 3.62
C THR A 232 -2.41 -6.17 4.32
N VAL A 233 -2.48 -5.67 5.56
CA VAL A 233 -3.77 -5.58 6.30
C VAL A 233 -4.78 -4.72 5.55
N MET A 234 -4.33 -3.65 4.91
CA MET A 234 -5.21 -2.69 4.24
C MET A 234 -5.60 -3.11 2.82
N CYS A 235 -4.97 -4.15 2.29
CA CYS A 235 -5.34 -4.77 1.02
C CYS A 235 -6.29 -5.98 1.20
N GLU A 236 -6.75 -6.26 2.42
CA GLU A 236 -7.78 -7.28 2.67
C GLU A 236 -9.17 -6.79 2.24
N GLU A 237 -9.97 -7.69 1.66
CA GLU A 237 -11.30 -7.39 1.08
C GLU A 237 -12.46 -8.09 1.81
N GLN A 238 -12.18 -8.97 2.77
CA GLN A 238 -13.20 -9.76 3.44
C GLN A 238 -13.82 -9.08 4.67
N GLN A 239 -13.19 -8.01 5.16
CA GLN A 239 -13.60 -7.30 6.37
C GLN A 239 -13.51 -5.79 6.17
N PRO A 240 -14.33 -4.98 6.88
CA PRO A 240 -14.20 -3.53 6.83
C PRO A 240 -12.83 -3.08 7.35
N THR A 241 -12.07 -2.38 6.51
CA THR A 241 -10.73 -1.88 6.87
C THR A 241 -10.70 -0.38 7.23
N VAL A 242 -11.79 0.35 6.97
CA VAL A 242 -11.86 1.81 7.20
C VAL A 242 -11.64 2.19 8.68
N SER A 243 -12.14 1.38 9.61
CA SER A 243 -11.95 1.58 11.06
C SER A 243 -10.50 1.42 11.52
N VAL A 244 -9.67 0.76 10.72
CA VAL A 244 -8.26 0.50 11.01
C VAL A 244 -7.37 1.69 10.58
N ILE A 245 -7.84 2.54 9.66
CA ILE A 245 -7.01 3.60 9.06
C ILE A 245 -6.48 4.58 10.12
N ALA A 246 -7.34 5.17 10.95
CA ALA A 246 -6.94 6.14 11.96
C ALA A 246 -5.96 5.57 13.02
N PRO A 247 -6.28 4.44 13.70
CA PRO A 247 -5.36 3.84 14.67
C PRO A 247 -4.03 3.41 14.03
N LEU A 248 -4.07 2.86 12.81
CA LEU A 248 -2.87 2.42 12.11
C LEU A 248 -2.01 3.62 11.68
N LYS A 249 -2.61 4.69 11.15
CA LYS A 249 -1.90 5.94 10.84
C LYS A 249 -1.19 6.48 12.08
N ALA A 250 -1.89 6.59 13.22
CA ALA A 250 -1.30 7.08 14.46
C ALA A 250 -0.16 6.19 14.96
N LYS A 251 -0.35 4.86 14.94
CA LYS A 251 0.69 3.90 15.33
C LYS A 251 1.92 3.98 14.42
N LEU A 252 1.73 4.13 13.12
CA LEU A 252 2.83 4.31 12.16
C LEU A 252 3.55 5.64 12.39
N LEU A 253 2.84 6.75 12.57
CA LEU A 253 3.47 8.05 12.88
C LEU A 253 4.26 8.00 14.18
N SER A 254 3.77 7.29 15.20
CA SER A 254 4.52 7.07 16.44
C SER A 254 5.78 6.23 16.22
N HIS A 255 5.71 5.19 15.40
CA HIS A 255 6.86 4.33 15.07
C HIS A 255 7.91 5.05 14.19
N LEU A 256 7.46 5.98 13.36
CA LEU A 256 8.30 6.77 12.47
C LEU A 256 8.92 7.99 13.15
N LYS A 257 8.70 8.22 14.45
CA LYS A 257 9.44 9.25 15.20
C LYS A 257 10.95 8.89 15.18
N PRO A 258 11.83 9.83 14.78
CA PRO A 258 13.28 9.58 14.81
C PRO A 258 13.76 9.33 16.25
N ASN A 259 14.57 8.28 16.42
CA ASN A 259 15.25 7.95 17.66
C ASN A 259 16.72 8.35 17.57
N GLU A 260 17.39 8.57 18.72
CA GLU A 260 18.81 8.90 18.74
C GLU A 260 19.67 7.80 18.12
N ASP A 261 19.30 6.55 18.36
CA ASP A 261 19.99 5.34 17.87
C ASP A 261 19.73 5.03 16.38
N ASP A 262 18.79 5.72 15.72
CA ASP A 262 18.54 5.46 14.31
C ASP A 262 19.77 5.85 13.47
N SER A 263 20.12 5.00 12.49
CA SER A 263 21.11 5.33 11.47
C SER A 263 20.68 6.54 10.64
N ALA A 264 21.66 7.19 10.01
CA ALA A 264 21.40 8.39 9.22
C ALA A 264 20.39 8.14 8.08
N ILE A 265 20.45 6.98 7.45
CA ILE A 265 19.50 6.54 6.42
C ILE A 265 18.08 6.38 6.98
N VAL A 266 17.93 5.73 8.14
CA VAL A 266 16.62 5.57 8.79
C VAL A 266 16.03 6.92 9.20
N LYS A 267 16.84 7.82 9.76
CA LYS A 267 16.39 9.18 10.11
C LYS A 267 15.89 9.94 8.88
N GLU A 268 16.63 9.89 7.77
CA GLU A 268 16.22 10.52 6.50
C GLU A 268 14.90 9.93 5.98
N MET A 269 14.79 8.61 5.93
CA MET A 269 13.58 7.91 5.50
C MET A 269 12.37 8.23 6.39
N LYS A 270 12.52 8.13 7.72
CA LYS A 270 11.48 8.46 8.70
C LYS A 270 10.95 9.88 8.51
N ASN A 271 11.84 10.87 8.37
CA ASN A 271 11.45 12.27 8.15
C ASN A 271 10.60 12.46 6.90
N VAL A 272 10.97 11.81 5.79
CA VAL A 272 10.20 11.87 4.53
C VAL A 272 8.84 11.20 4.67
N MET A 273 8.77 10.05 5.35
CA MET A 273 7.52 9.32 5.56
C MET A 273 6.56 10.09 6.47
N VAL A 274 7.05 10.61 7.60
CA VAL A 274 6.24 11.44 8.51
C VAL A 274 5.69 12.64 7.75
N LYS A 275 6.53 13.36 7.00
CA LYS A 275 6.09 14.51 6.20
C LYS A 275 4.99 14.14 5.19
N ASP A 276 5.07 12.97 4.54
CA ASP A 276 4.05 12.57 3.57
C ASP A 276 2.74 12.09 4.22
N LEU A 277 2.80 11.54 5.43
CA LEU A 277 1.67 10.92 6.12
C LEU A 277 0.92 11.88 7.05
N SER A 278 1.58 12.85 7.67
CA SER A 278 0.98 13.72 8.69
C SER A 278 -0.31 14.39 8.23
N ASP A 279 -0.27 15.05 7.07
CA ASP A 279 -1.38 15.87 6.54
C ASP A 279 -2.44 15.04 5.79
N ARG A 280 -2.23 13.72 5.64
CA ARG A 280 -3.20 12.86 4.95
C ARG A 280 -4.44 12.69 5.80
N TYR A 281 -5.61 12.67 5.17
CA TYR A 281 -6.90 12.42 5.82
C TYR A 281 -7.44 13.53 6.73
N SER A 282 -6.81 14.72 6.79
CA SER A 282 -7.31 15.86 7.58
C SER A 282 -8.80 16.13 7.34
N ASP A 283 -9.22 16.05 6.08
CA ASP A 283 -10.56 16.42 5.63
C ASP A 283 -11.62 15.33 5.92
N VAL A 284 -11.18 14.13 6.28
CA VAL A 284 -12.06 12.97 6.54
C VAL A 284 -11.83 12.34 7.91
N ASN A 285 -11.07 13.00 8.79
CA ASN A 285 -10.78 12.52 10.14
C ASN A 285 -12.06 12.17 10.91
N ASP A 286 -13.11 12.99 10.77
CA ASP A 286 -14.41 12.74 11.42
C ASP A 286 -14.98 11.36 11.04
N SER A 287 -15.03 11.05 9.74
CA SER A 287 -15.52 9.76 9.24
C SER A 287 -14.65 8.59 9.71
N LEU A 288 -13.32 8.77 9.73
CA LEU A 288 -12.41 7.73 10.19
C LEU A 288 -12.52 7.48 11.70
N TYR A 289 -12.68 8.53 12.51
CA TYR A 289 -12.83 8.41 13.95
C TYR A 289 -14.17 7.76 14.31
N LYS A 290 -15.26 8.13 13.63
CA LYS A 290 -16.55 7.43 13.76
C LYS A 290 -16.42 5.94 13.42
N ALA A 291 -15.78 5.62 12.31
CA ALA A 291 -15.56 4.23 11.91
C ALA A 291 -14.75 3.45 12.97
N SER A 292 -13.69 4.05 13.53
CA SER A 292 -12.92 3.44 14.62
C SER A 292 -13.70 3.32 15.93
N ALA A 293 -14.56 4.29 16.27
CA ALA A 293 -15.36 4.25 17.49
C ALA A 293 -16.39 3.11 17.47
N LEU A 294 -16.92 2.80 16.28
CA LEU A 294 -17.85 1.69 16.05
C LEU A 294 -17.16 0.32 15.97
N ASP A 295 -15.82 0.28 15.93
CA ASP A 295 -15.04 -0.95 15.97
C ASP A 295 -14.67 -1.30 17.42
N PRO A 296 -15.13 -2.45 17.97
CA PRO A 296 -14.84 -2.83 19.34
C PRO A 296 -13.34 -2.87 19.69
N ARG A 297 -12.47 -3.09 18.70
CA ARG A 297 -11.00 -3.11 18.88
C ARG A 297 -10.44 -1.71 19.20
N PHE A 298 -11.12 -0.66 18.77
CA PHE A 298 -10.64 0.73 18.84
C PHE A 298 -11.60 1.67 19.55
N LYS A 299 -12.64 1.15 20.20
CA LYS A 299 -13.67 1.91 20.93
C LYS A 299 -13.10 3.01 21.83
N GLU A 300 -12.02 2.75 22.56
CA GLU A 300 -11.45 3.75 23.47
C GLU A 300 -10.75 4.93 22.76
N LEU A 301 -10.61 4.86 21.43
CA LEU A 301 -9.91 5.83 20.57
C LEU A 301 -8.57 6.28 21.18
N PRO A 302 -7.62 5.36 21.46
CA PRO A 302 -6.38 5.69 22.17
C PRO A 302 -5.41 6.58 21.39
N PHE A 303 -5.76 6.93 20.14
CA PHE A 303 -4.96 7.72 19.23
C PHE A 303 -5.49 9.15 19.05
N THR A 304 -6.57 9.52 19.76
CA THR A 304 -7.15 10.88 19.74
C THR A 304 -7.03 11.52 21.12
N GLU A 305 -7.07 12.85 21.17
CA GLU A 305 -7.19 13.57 22.43
C GLU A 305 -8.57 13.39 23.07
N PHE A 306 -8.69 13.65 24.38
CA PHE A 306 -9.94 13.49 25.12
C PHE A 306 -11.10 14.25 24.48
N GLU A 307 -10.88 15.51 24.10
CA GLU A 307 -11.90 16.38 23.49
C GLU A 307 -12.37 15.86 22.12
N GLU A 308 -11.45 15.37 21.29
CA GLU A 308 -11.77 14.79 19.97
C GLU A 308 -12.59 13.50 20.12
N ARG A 309 -12.25 12.68 21.12
CA ARG A 309 -12.98 11.45 21.44
C ARG A 309 -14.41 11.74 21.87
N GLU A 310 -14.62 12.66 22.82
CA GLU A 310 -15.96 13.04 23.28
C GLU A 310 -16.79 13.63 22.13
N CYS A 311 -16.18 14.47 21.30
CA CYS A 311 -16.82 15.03 20.10
C CYS A 311 -17.23 13.94 19.10
N THR A 312 -16.38 12.93 18.88
CA THR A 312 -16.67 11.79 18.01
C THR A 312 -17.89 11.01 18.53
N TYR A 313 -17.91 10.67 19.82
CA TYR A 313 -19.02 9.94 20.43
C TYR A 313 -20.33 10.72 20.43
N ALA A 314 -20.28 12.03 20.66
CA ALA A 314 -21.46 12.89 20.55
C ALA A 314 -22.06 12.85 19.14
N LYS A 315 -21.24 12.87 18.09
CA LYS A 315 -21.71 12.79 16.70
C LYS A 315 -22.26 11.40 16.36
N VAL A 316 -21.60 10.33 16.79
CA VAL A 316 -22.09 8.95 16.60
C VAL A 316 -23.46 8.78 17.27
N ALA A 317 -23.64 9.33 18.48
CA ALA A 317 -24.91 9.24 19.20
C ALA A 317 -26.05 9.98 18.47
N VAL A 318 -25.77 11.11 17.80
CA VAL A 318 -26.77 11.84 17.00
C VAL A 318 -27.18 11.05 15.76
N GLU A 319 -26.26 10.35 15.12
CA GLU A 319 -26.54 9.54 13.92
C GLU A 319 -27.22 8.19 14.23
N ALA A 320 -27.18 7.74 15.48
CA ALA A 320 -27.79 6.48 15.92
C ALA A 320 -29.31 6.59 16.22
N VAL A 321 -29.86 7.80 16.23
CA VAL A 321 -31.29 8.12 16.50
C VAL A 321 -32.06 8.27 15.19
#